data_AF-A0A093IVL6-F1
#
_entry.id   AF-A0A093IVL6-F1
#
_cell.length_a   1.000
_cell.length_b   1.000
_cell.length_c   1.000
_cell.angle_alpha   90.00
_cell.angle_beta   90.00
_cell.angle_gamma   90.00
#
_symmetry.space_group_name_H-M   'P 1'
#
loop_
_entity.id
_entity.type
_entity.pdbx_description
1 polymer ?
#
loop_
_entity_poly.entity_id
_entity_poly.type
_entity_poly.pdbx_seq_one_letter_code
_entity_poly.pdbx_strand_id
1 'polypeptide(L)'
;SGCLVKAVETAAQREAFIVGKPNRYMFDCVVSEFNIDPARTIMVGDRLDTDILMGNNCGLTTLLTLTGVTTLDEVKGHLESDCPARQSLVPDYYVDSIADLLPAL
;
A
#
# COMPACT_ATOMS: atom_id res chain seq x y z
N SER A 1 3.50 11.72 5.52
CA SER A 1 3.12 12.65 6.61
C SER A 1 2.46 13.87 5.98
N GLY A 2 1.26 14.25 6.43
CA GLY A 2 0.49 15.36 5.84
C GLY A 2 0.94 16.73 6.35
N CYS A 3 0.50 17.81 5.70
CA CYS A 3 0.94 19.18 5.99
C CYS A 3 0.77 19.58 7.47
N LEU A 4 -0.37 19.25 8.07
CA LEU A 4 -0.62 19.56 9.49
C LEU A 4 0.27 18.74 10.43
N VAL A 5 0.49 17.46 10.11
CA VAL A 5 1.39 16.60 10.90
C VAL A 5 2.80 17.17 10.84
N LYS A 6 3.29 17.56 9.66
CA LYS A 6 4.62 18.19 9.50
C LYS A 6 4.77 19.48 10.30
N ALA A 7 3.73 20.31 10.35
CA ALA A 7 3.75 21.52 11.17
C ALA A 7 3.90 21.19 12.66
N VAL A 8 3.14 20.21 13.16
CA VAL A 8 3.23 19.75 14.56
C VAL A 8 4.57 19.09 14.85
N GLU A 9 5.09 18.22 13.97
CA GLU A 9 6.40 17.59 14.12
C GLU A 9 7.52 18.64 14.24
N THR A 10 7.46 19.66 13.38
CA THR A 10 8.43 20.76 13.37
C THR A 10 8.32 21.59 14.65
N ALA A 11 7.11 21.95 15.09
CA ALA A 11 6.92 22.73 16.31
C ALA A 11 7.32 21.95 17.57
N ALA A 12 7.05 20.65 17.61
CA ALA A 12 7.35 19.78 18.74
C ALA A 12 8.78 19.20 18.71
N GLN A 13 9.52 19.40 17.61
CA GLN A 13 10.83 18.77 17.35
C GLN A 13 10.81 17.25 17.59
N ARG A 14 9.71 16.62 17.19
CA ARG A 14 9.46 15.19 17.40
C ARG A 14 8.71 14.62 16.22
N GLU A 15 9.19 13.50 15.69
CA GLU A 15 8.52 12.79 14.62
C GLU A 15 7.25 12.10 15.12
N ALA A 16 6.19 12.16 14.30
CA ALA A 16 4.93 11.50 14.57
C ALA A 16 5.05 10.02 14.23
N PHE A 17 4.54 9.17 15.12
CA PHE A 17 4.31 7.79 14.77
C PHE A 17 3.13 7.69 13.81
N ILE A 18 3.37 7.26 12.58
CA ILE A 18 2.33 7.11 11.56
C ILE A 18 1.59 5.80 11.78
N VAL A 19 0.32 5.88 12.17
CA VAL A 19 -0.54 4.72 12.44
C VAL A 19 -1.08 4.09 11.15
N GLY A 20 -1.31 4.91 10.12
CA GLY A 20 -1.87 4.47 8.84
C GLY A 20 -0.84 3.90 7.86
N LYS A 21 -1.32 3.53 6.67
CA LYS A 21 -0.49 3.13 5.52
C LYS A 21 0.66 4.12 5.27
N PRO A 22 1.86 3.65 4.91
CA PRO A 22 2.24 2.26 4.65
C PRO A 22 2.65 1.45 5.90
N ASN A 23 2.39 1.96 7.12
CA ASN A 23 2.80 1.30 8.35
C ASN A 23 2.00 0.01 8.60
N ARG A 24 2.72 -1.08 8.91
CA ARG A 24 2.16 -2.38 9.27
C ARG A 24 1.23 -2.33 10.48
N TYR A 25 1.40 -1.37 11.38
CA TYR A 25 0.58 -1.22 12.58
C TYR A 25 -0.93 -1.27 12.28
N MET A 26 -1.38 -0.65 11.18
CA MET A 26 -2.78 -0.71 10.76
C MET A 26 -3.24 -2.14 10.47
N PHE A 27 -2.43 -2.95 9.80
CA PHE A 27 -2.74 -4.35 9.53
C PHE A 27 -2.69 -5.20 10.80
N ASP A 28 -1.73 -4.96 11.70
CA ASP A 28 -1.63 -5.66 12.98
C ASP A 28 -2.88 -5.44 13.84
N CYS A 29 -3.47 -4.23 13.83
CA CYS A 29 -4.76 -3.98 14.48
C CYS A 29 -5.88 -4.85 13.90
N VAL A 30 -5.98 -4.97 12.57
CA VAL A 30 -7.00 -5.80 11.91
C VAL A 30 -6.79 -7.28 12.27
N VAL A 31 -5.56 -7.79 12.20
CA VAL A 31 -5.25 -9.19 12.58
C VAL A 31 -5.52 -9.46 14.06
N SER A 32 -5.38 -8.46 14.93
CA SER A 32 -5.68 -8.62 16.35
C SER A 32 -7.18 -8.81 16.64
N GLU A 33 -8.04 -8.26 15.78
CA GLU A 33 -9.51 -8.37 15.90
C GLU A 33 -10.07 -9.54 15.07
N PHE A 34 -9.43 -9.86 13.95
CA PHE A 34 -9.91 -10.85 12.98
C PHE A 34 -8.82 -11.89 12.73
N ASN A 35 -9.16 -13.18 12.80
CA ASN A 35 -8.23 -14.28 12.54
C ASN A 35 -7.94 -14.40 11.03
N ILE A 36 -7.06 -13.52 10.53
CA ILE A 36 -6.70 -13.37 9.12
C ILE A 36 -5.32 -14.01 8.88
N ASP A 37 -5.23 -14.84 7.85
CA ASP A 37 -3.97 -15.37 7.34
C ASP A 37 -3.42 -14.45 6.22
N PRO A 38 -2.26 -13.81 6.40
CA PRO A 38 -1.64 -12.95 5.39
C PRO A 38 -1.47 -13.64 4.03
N ALA A 39 -1.10 -14.92 4.02
CA ALA A 39 -0.86 -15.69 2.79
C ALA A 39 -2.15 -15.97 2.00
N ARG A 40 -3.32 -15.72 2.60
CA ARG A 40 -4.66 -15.90 2.02
C ARG A 40 -5.40 -14.58 1.86
N THR A 41 -4.71 -13.46 2.02
CA THR A 41 -5.28 -12.12 2.06
C THR A 41 -4.69 -11.25 0.97
N ILE A 42 -5.55 -10.48 0.30
CA ILE A 42 -5.16 -9.56 -0.75
C ILE A 42 -5.37 -8.11 -0.31
N MET A 43 -4.36 -7.28 -0.47
CA MET A 43 -4.43 -5.83 -0.30
C MET A 43 -4.81 -5.20 -1.63
N VAL A 44 -5.97 -4.53 -1.67
CA VAL A 44 -6.47 -3.82 -2.86
C VAL A 44 -6.36 -2.32 -2.63
N GLY A 45 -5.79 -1.58 -3.59
CA GLY A 45 -5.66 -0.12 -3.48
C GLY A 45 -5.20 0.55 -4.77
N ASP A 46 -5.10 1.87 -4.76
CA ASP A 46 -4.84 2.70 -5.96
C ASP A 46 -3.52 3.46 -5.89
N ARG A 47 -2.78 3.36 -4.78
CA ARG A 47 -1.52 4.07 -4.57
C ARG A 47 -0.38 3.12 -4.21
N LEU A 48 0.75 3.24 -4.92
CA LEU A 48 1.92 2.40 -4.68
C LEU A 48 2.57 2.63 -3.31
N ASP A 49 2.77 3.89 -2.93
CA ASP A 49 3.52 4.33 -1.74
C ASP A 49 2.81 4.10 -0.40
N THR A 50 1.53 3.71 -0.45
CA THR A 50 0.68 3.51 0.73
C THR A 50 0.04 2.14 0.73
N ASP A 51 -0.78 1.80 -0.27
CA ASP A 51 -1.50 0.53 -0.32
C ASP A 51 -0.58 -0.64 -0.62
N ILE A 52 0.08 -0.57 -1.77
CA ILE A 52 0.93 -1.66 -2.27
C ILE A 52 2.13 -1.84 -1.34
N LEU A 53 2.74 -0.74 -0.90
CA LEU A 53 3.83 -0.80 0.07
C LEU A 53 3.38 -1.43 1.39
N MET A 54 2.18 -1.11 1.91
CA MET A 54 1.69 -1.79 3.12
C MET A 54 1.48 -3.28 2.88
N GLY A 55 0.84 -3.66 1.76
CA GLY A 55 0.60 -5.05 1.42
C GLY A 55 1.90 -5.86 1.36
N ASN A 56 2.90 -5.33 0.65
CA ASN A 56 4.23 -5.93 0.55
C ASN A 56 4.92 -6.04 1.93
N ASN A 57 4.89 -4.99 2.74
CA ASN A 57 5.44 -5.01 4.11
C ASN A 57 4.73 -6.00 5.04
N CYS A 58 3.47 -6.33 4.76
CA CYS A 58 2.66 -7.24 5.55
C CYS A 58 2.72 -8.68 5.03
N GLY A 59 3.34 -8.93 3.86
CA GLY A 59 3.37 -10.24 3.21
C GLY A 59 2.03 -10.64 2.60
N LEU A 60 1.22 -9.65 2.19
CA LEU A 60 -0.05 -9.85 1.50
C LEU A 60 0.18 -9.88 0.00
N THR A 61 -0.66 -10.61 -0.73
CA THR A 61 -0.76 -10.40 -2.17
C THR A 61 -1.30 -8.99 -2.43
N THR A 62 -0.78 -8.29 -3.43
CA THR A 62 -1.15 -6.91 -3.73
C THR A 62 -1.86 -6.80 -5.08
N LEU A 63 -2.94 -6.02 -5.10
CA LEU A 63 -3.72 -5.73 -6.29
C LEU A 63 -3.91 -4.23 -6.45
N LEU A 64 -3.33 -3.67 -7.51
CA LEU A 64 -3.52 -2.28 -7.89
C LEU A 64 -4.80 -2.10 -8.72
N THR A 65 -5.66 -1.16 -8.33
CA THR A 65 -6.76 -0.68 -9.20
C THR A 65 -6.36 0.62 -9.89
N LEU A 66 -6.58 0.70 -11.20
CA LEU A 66 -6.21 1.86 -12.02
C LEU A 66 -7.30 2.95 -12.08
N THR A 67 -8.35 2.81 -11.26
CA THR A 67 -9.41 3.82 -11.12
C THR A 67 -9.00 5.09 -10.36
N GLY A 68 -7.84 5.07 -9.71
CA GLY A 68 -7.39 6.11 -8.79
C GLY A 68 -6.16 6.87 -9.26
N VAL A 69 -5.14 6.90 -8.40
CA VAL A 69 -4.02 7.86 -8.52
C VAL A 69 -2.86 7.33 -9.36
N THR A 70 -2.48 6.07 -9.16
CA THR A 70 -1.31 5.49 -9.84
C THR A 70 -1.64 5.12 -11.29
N THR A 71 -0.64 5.29 -12.16
CA THR A 71 -0.71 4.88 -13.58
C THR A 71 0.17 3.67 -13.86
N LEU A 72 -0.12 2.94 -14.93
CA LEU A 72 0.71 1.79 -15.34
C LEU A 72 2.14 2.18 -15.72
N ASP A 73 2.35 3.38 -16.26
CA ASP A 73 3.71 3.81 -16.61
C ASP A 73 4.55 4.11 -15.37
N GLU A 74 3.94 4.58 -14.29
CA GLU A 74 4.61 4.68 -12.99
C GLU A 74 5.05 3.29 -12.49
N VAL A 75 4.16 2.29 -12.56
CA VAL A 75 4.48 0.90 -12.19
C VAL A 75 5.65 0.35 -13.00
N LYS A 76 5.65 0.54 -14.33
CA LYS A 76 6.76 0.11 -15.19
C LYS A 76 8.07 0.78 -14.79
N GLY A 77 8.05 2.09 -14.53
CA GLY A 77 9.24 2.81 -14.08
C GLY A 77 9.80 2.30 -12.73
N HIS A 78 8.93 1.79 -11.85
CA HIS A 78 9.37 1.13 -10.62
C HIS A 78 9.93 -0.28 -10.86
N LEU A 79 9.33 -1.04 -11.77
CA LEU A 79 9.76 -2.38 -12.14
C LEU A 79 11.13 -2.40 -12.83
N GLU A 80 11.38 -1.42 -13.71
CA GLU A 80 12.63 -1.27 -14.44
C GLU A 80 13.76 -0.63 -13.59
N SER A 81 13.47 -0.21 -12.37
CA SER A 81 14.44 0.44 -11.51
C SER A 81 15.33 -0.58 -10.79
N ASP A 82 16.63 -0.30 -10.73
CA ASP A 82 17.60 -1.06 -9.90
C ASP A 82 17.53 -0.72 -8.40
N CYS A 83 16.66 0.22 -8.00
CA CYS A 83 16.54 0.64 -6.60
C CYS A 83 15.60 -0.31 -5.82
N PRO A 84 16.08 -1.01 -4.77
CA PRO A 84 15.23 -1.94 -4.01
C PRO A 84 13.98 -1.30 -3.42
N ALA A 85 14.08 -0.05 -2.97
CA ALA A 85 12.93 0.70 -2.43
C ALA A 85 11.87 1.04 -3.50
N ARG A 86 12.25 1.11 -4.77
CA ARG A 86 11.29 1.28 -5.87
C ARG A 86 10.69 -0.07 -6.27
N GLN A 87 11.47 -1.13 -6.24
CA GLN A 87 10.97 -2.49 -6.51
C GLN A 87 9.95 -2.94 -5.46
N SER A 88 10.08 -2.52 -4.19
CA SER A 88 9.09 -2.79 -3.14
C SER A 88 7.74 -2.09 -3.34
N LEU A 89 7.62 -1.20 -4.33
CA LEU A 89 6.38 -0.50 -4.68
C LEU A 89 5.64 -1.17 -5.85
N VAL A 90 6.21 -2.22 -6.45
CA VAL A 90 5.59 -2.93 -7.55
C VAL A 90 4.48 -3.85 -7.00
N PRO A 91 3.26 -3.79 -7.54
CA PRO A 91 2.18 -4.69 -7.16
C PRO A 91 2.32 -6.06 -7.83
N ASP A 92 1.77 -7.11 -7.22
CA ASP A 92 1.73 -8.46 -7.80
C ASP A 92 0.78 -8.51 -9.02
N TYR A 93 -0.35 -7.81 -8.93
CA TYR A 93 -1.38 -7.75 -9.95
C TYR A 93 -1.92 -6.33 -10.12
N TYR A 94 -2.58 -6.09 -11.26
CA TYR A 94 -3.40 -4.89 -11.46
C TYR A 94 -4.69 -5.21 -12.21
N VAL A 95 -5.70 -4.36 -12.01
CA VAL A 95 -6.97 -4.36 -12.74
C VAL A 95 -7.35 -2.92 -13.12
N ASP A 96 -8.12 -2.76 -14.18
CA ASP A 96 -8.65 -1.44 -14.56
C ASP A 96 -9.64 -0.96 -13.50
N SER A 97 -10.48 -1.86 -12.99
CA SER A 97 -11.43 -1.63 -11.91
C SER A 97 -11.63 -2.87 -11.04
N ILE A 98 -12.01 -2.65 -9.78
CA ILE A 98 -12.42 -3.74 -8.87
C ILE A 98 -13.61 -4.53 -9.43
N ALA A 99 -14.44 -3.90 -10.28
CA ALA A 99 -15.54 -4.56 -10.96
C ALA A 99 -15.08 -5.74 -11.85
N ASP A 100 -13.83 -5.73 -12.32
CA ASP A 100 -13.26 -6.78 -13.16
C ASP A 100 -13.03 -8.09 -12.38
N LEU A 101 -13.14 -8.06 -11.05
CA LEU A 101 -13.09 -9.26 -10.21
C LEU A 101 -14.43 -10.00 -10.17
N LEU A 102 -15.54 -9.35 -10.51
CA LEU A 102 -16.88 -9.95 -10.40
C LEU A 102 -17.07 -11.23 -11.24
N PRO A 103 -16.55 -11.34 -12.47
CA PRO A 103 -16.69 -12.57 -13.25
C PRO A 103 -15.90 -13.76 -12.69
N ALA A 104 -14.97 -13.52 -11.76
CA ALA A 104 -14.11 -14.55 -11.17
C ALA A 104 -14.60 -15.03 -9.79
N LEU A 105 -15.72 -14.47 -9.29
CA LEU A 105 -16.36 -14.80 -8.01
C LEU A 105 -17.59 -15.67 -8.22
#